data_AF-A0R6S5-F1
#
_entry.id   AF-A0R6S5-F1
#
_cell.length_a   1.000
_cell.length_b   1.000
_cell.length_c   1.000
_cell.angle_alpha   90.00
_cell.angle_beta   90.00
_cell.angle_gamma   90.00
#
_symmetry.space_group_name_H-M   'P 1'
#
loop_
_entity.id
_entity.type
_entity.pdbx_description
1 polymer ?
#
loop_
_entity_poly.entity_id
_entity_poly.type
_entity_poly.pdbx_seq_one_letter_code
_entity_poly.pdbx_strand_id
1 'polypeptide(L)'
;MRFVSEDGGVWKDFDFGRLPGNGGVCHDFAVAFEEATGVLGVSKRVRGAGALWQAARHACCWLDENRPGIEGLAALSVADAGLLAMSCRVPSGPGPAPALKTLLRCSPVVSEQVCHGFARVRHKRNLSARQPYSADEFRRINVVARAIVRRARSRLRMHWEMVADFRGGRFDHLPTADPRRSLAEVLDHCAREGDFPRTASGARAYVTRRAVRSAGGCRLLPLLHVTPGEAWAFGVLLAGLTGLNLDPWIDPVEVVWG
;
A
#
# COMPACT_ATOMS: atom_id res chain seq x y z
N MET A 1 6.34 -4.03 23.60
CA MET A 1 7.69 -4.44 23.18
C MET A 1 8.23 -3.48 22.12
N ARG A 2 9.46 -2.98 22.26
CA ARG A 2 10.09 -2.09 21.27
C ARG A 2 10.98 -2.90 20.33
N PHE A 3 10.75 -2.78 19.03
CA PHE A 3 11.61 -3.34 17.99
C PHE A 3 12.46 -2.24 17.36
N VAL A 4 13.74 -2.50 17.17
CA VAL A 4 14.68 -1.61 16.47
C VAL A 4 15.22 -2.38 15.26
N SER A 5 15.17 -1.76 14.08
CA SER A 5 15.75 -2.33 12.86
C SER A 5 17.27 -2.49 13.04
N GLU A 6 17.85 -3.50 12.40
CA GLU A 6 19.30 -3.76 12.49
C GLU A 6 20.17 -2.56 12.05
N ASP A 7 19.70 -1.81 11.04
CA ASP A 7 20.34 -0.57 10.57
C ASP A 7 20.23 0.61 11.57
N GLY A 8 19.59 0.42 12.74
CA GLY A 8 19.44 1.40 13.81
C GLY A 8 18.53 2.60 13.53
N GLY A 9 18.23 2.88 12.25
CA GLY A 9 17.54 4.11 11.84
C GLY A 9 16.02 4.12 12.02
N VAL A 10 15.39 2.96 12.27
CA VAL A 10 13.92 2.85 12.37
C VAL A 10 13.54 1.94 13.52
N TRP A 11 12.64 2.41 14.39
CA TRP A 11 12.08 1.64 15.50
C TRP A 11 10.55 1.67 15.48
N LYS A 12 9.93 0.69 16.14
CA LYS A 12 8.48 0.61 16.30
C LYS A 12 8.10 -0.14 17.57
N ASP A 13 7.11 0.37 18.27
CA ASP A 13 6.53 -0.30 19.44
C ASP A 13 5.37 -1.21 19.00
N PHE A 14 5.43 -2.45 19.48
CA PHE A 14 4.44 -3.51 19.29
C PHE A 14 3.83 -3.87 20.64
N ASP A 15 2.56 -3.55 20.82
CA ASP A 15 1.83 -3.77 22.07
C ASP A 15 1.06 -5.09 22.01
N PHE A 16 1.53 -6.09 22.76
CA PHE A 16 0.87 -7.40 22.88
C PHE A 16 -0.25 -7.40 23.93
N GLY A 17 -0.27 -6.42 24.86
CA GLY A 17 -1.33 -6.29 25.85
C GLY A 17 -2.65 -5.78 25.27
N ARG A 18 -2.63 -5.25 24.05
CA ARG A 18 -3.82 -4.84 23.28
C ARG A 18 -4.35 -5.92 22.35
N LEU A 19 -3.73 -7.10 22.31
CA LEU A 19 -4.25 -8.20 21.52
C LEU A 19 -5.50 -8.76 22.20
N PRO A 20 -6.52 -9.18 21.42
CA PRO A 20 -7.73 -9.79 21.97
C PRO A 20 -7.43 -11.19 22.52
N GLY A 21 -8.25 -11.67 23.45
CA GLY A 21 -8.18 -13.05 23.96
C GLY A 21 -7.33 -13.23 25.21
N ASN A 22 -6.93 -14.49 25.45
CA ASN A 22 -6.27 -14.90 26.69
C ASN A 22 -4.88 -14.26 26.85
N GLY A 23 -4.61 -13.73 28.06
CA GLY A 23 -3.34 -13.09 28.39
C GLY A 23 -2.12 -14.01 28.29
N GLY A 24 -2.25 -15.29 28.61
CA GLY A 24 -1.15 -16.27 28.48
C GLY A 24 -0.80 -16.55 27.03
N VAL A 25 -1.80 -16.67 26.15
CA VAL A 25 -1.58 -16.77 24.69
C VAL A 25 -0.88 -15.52 24.15
N CYS A 26 -1.30 -14.33 24.57
CA CYS A 26 -0.67 -13.08 24.16
C CYS A 26 0.78 -12.98 24.66
N HIS A 27 1.04 -13.44 25.88
CA HIS A 27 2.38 -13.51 26.46
C HIS A 27 3.28 -14.48 25.69
N ASP A 28 2.82 -15.69 25.40
CA ASP A 28 3.58 -16.69 24.65
C ASP A 28 3.94 -16.20 23.23
N PHE A 29 3.04 -15.46 22.59
CA PHE A 29 3.35 -14.80 21.31
C PHE A 29 4.35 -13.65 21.45
N ALA A 30 4.34 -12.90 22.55
CA ALA A 30 5.34 -11.87 22.81
C ALA A 30 6.74 -12.49 22.96
N VAL A 31 6.85 -13.60 23.70
CA VAL A 31 8.10 -14.38 23.84
C VAL A 31 8.57 -14.91 22.49
N ALA A 32 7.67 -15.53 21.71
CA ALA A 32 8.01 -16.03 20.38
C ALA A 32 8.43 -14.90 19.41
N PHE A 33 7.82 -13.72 19.54
CA PHE A 33 8.16 -12.54 18.75
C PHE A 33 9.54 -12.02 19.12
N GLU A 34 9.89 -11.98 20.41
CA GLU A 34 11.22 -11.62 20.89
C GLU A 34 12.28 -12.53 20.28
N GLU A 35 12.08 -13.84 20.33
CA GLU A 35 13.00 -14.80 19.72
C GLU A 35 13.10 -14.60 18.19
N ALA A 36 11.97 -14.39 17.51
CA ALA A 36 11.95 -14.18 16.06
C ALA A 36 12.58 -12.86 15.60
N THR A 37 12.65 -11.85 16.47
CA THR A 37 13.16 -10.50 16.18
C THR A 37 14.49 -10.18 16.87
N GLY A 38 14.97 -11.06 17.76
CA GLY A 38 16.24 -10.91 18.46
C GLY A 38 17.46 -11.01 17.54
N VAL A 39 18.65 -10.99 18.15
CA VAL A 39 19.94 -10.94 17.43
C VAL A 39 20.13 -12.14 16.49
N LEU A 40 19.63 -13.32 16.86
CA LEU A 40 19.66 -14.53 16.01
C LEU A 40 18.34 -14.77 15.25
N GLY A 41 17.33 -13.93 15.47
CA GLY A 41 16.00 -14.07 14.89
C GLY A 41 15.96 -13.83 13.38
N VAL A 42 14.92 -14.32 12.73
CA VAL A 42 14.74 -14.29 11.26
C VAL A 42 14.25 -12.94 10.73
N SER A 43 13.73 -12.05 11.58
CA SER A 43 13.15 -10.78 11.14
C SER A 43 13.95 -9.58 11.62
N LYS A 44 14.73 -8.98 10.71
CA LYS A 44 15.62 -7.83 10.98
C LYS A 44 15.06 -6.45 10.59
N ARG A 45 13.92 -6.43 9.89
CA ARG A 45 13.29 -5.21 9.37
C ARG A 45 11.94 -4.96 10.05
N VAL A 46 11.60 -3.68 10.25
CA VAL A 46 10.32 -3.26 10.85
C VAL A 46 9.11 -3.83 10.11
N ARG A 47 9.18 -3.95 8.77
CA ARG A 47 8.11 -4.57 7.97
C ARG A 47 7.91 -6.06 8.30
N GLY A 48 9.01 -6.79 8.52
CA GLY A 48 8.96 -8.21 8.91
C GLY A 48 8.38 -8.38 10.31
N ALA A 49 8.85 -7.57 11.26
CA ALA A 49 8.32 -7.51 12.62
C ALA A 49 6.81 -7.16 12.61
N GLY A 50 6.42 -6.20 11.75
CA GLY A 50 5.01 -5.88 11.53
C GLY A 50 4.17 -7.06 11.05
N ALA A 51 4.70 -7.89 10.14
CA ALA A 51 3.99 -9.08 9.67
C ALA A 51 3.84 -10.15 10.77
N LEU A 52 4.86 -10.34 11.60
CA LEU A 52 4.80 -11.24 12.77
C LEU A 52 3.73 -10.79 13.76
N TRP A 53 3.71 -9.50 14.13
CA TRP A 53 2.72 -8.99 15.08
C TRP A 53 1.27 -9.11 14.55
N GLN A 54 1.04 -8.84 13.26
CA GLN A 54 -0.29 -9.04 12.66
C GLN A 54 -0.69 -10.52 12.63
N ALA A 55 0.26 -11.43 12.43
CA ALA A 55 0.01 -12.86 12.49
C ALA A 55 -0.33 -13.35 13.91
N ALA A 56 0.37 -12.82 14.93
CA ALA A 56 0.02 -13.07 16.34
C ALA A 56 -1.40 -12.56 16.64
N ARG A 57 -1.74 -11.34 16.22
CA ARG A 57 -3.09 -10.80 16.38
C ARG A 57 -4.16 -11.68 15.74
N HIS A 58 -3.95 -12.11 14.51
CA HIS A 58 -4.86 -13.03 13.81
C HIS A 58 -5.07 -14.31 14.61
N ALA A 59 -3.99 -14.92 15.12
CA ALA A 59 -4.07 -16.13 15.92
C ALA A 59 -4.80 -15.90 17.25
N CYS A 60 -4.53 -14.80 17.95
CA CYS A 60 -5.23 -14.45 19.18
C CYS A 60 -6.74 -14.27 18.96
N CYS A 61 -7.16 -13.54 17.91
CA CYS A 61 -8.58 -13.43 17.55
C CYS A 61 -9.20 -14.82 17.31
N TRP A 62 -8.54 -15.65 16.51
CA TRP A 62 -9.06 -16.96 16.17
C TRP A 62 -9.18 -17.87 17.40
N LEU A 63 -8.19 -17.85 18.30
CA LEU A 63 -8.20 -18.65 19.53
C LEU A 63 -9.25 -18.17 20.52
N ASP A 64 -9.44 -16.87 20.68
CA ASP A 64 -10.50 -16.30 21.52
C ASP A 64 -11.90 -16.77 21.06
N GLU A 65 -12.14 -16.73 19.75
CA GLU A 65 -13.41 -17.13 19.15
C GLU A 65 -13.64 -18.65 19.15
N ASN A 66 -12.62 -19.44 18.84
CA ASN A 66 -12.79 -20.87 18.56
C ASN A 66 -12.33 -21.78 19.71
N ARG A 67 -11.50 -21.27 20.62
CA ARG A 67 -10.85 -22.00 21.72
C ARG A 67 -10.70 -21.14 22.98
N PRO A 68 -11.80 -20.58 23.52
CA PRO A 68 -11.73 -19.66 24.66
C PRO A 68 -11.14 -20.27 25.95
N GLY A 69 -11.15 -21.60 26.07
CA GLY A 69 -10.58 -22.33 27.21
C GLY A 69 -9.07 -22.55 27.16
N ILE A 70 -8.37 -22.11 26.11
CA ILE A 70 -6.92 -22.22 26.02
C ILE A 70 -6.25 -21.08 26.80
N GLU A 71 -5.43 -21.45 27.79
CA GLU A 71 -4.71 -20.50 28.63
C GLU A 71 -3.34 -20.09 28.05
N GLY A 72 -2.79 -20.87 27.12
CA GLY A 72 -1.49 -20.60 26.50
C GLY A 72 -1.24 -21.49 25.28
N LEU A 73 -0.20 -21.16 24.52
CA LEU A 73 0.13 -21.88 23.28
C LEU A 73 0.55 -23.34 23.53
N ALA A 74 0.99 -23.68 24.74
CA ALA A 74 1.30 -25.05 25.15
C ALA A 74 0.09 -26.00 25.04
N ALA A 75 -1.13 -25.47 25.23
CA ALA A 75 -2.36 -26.25 25.19
C ALA A 75 -2.93 -26.42 23.77
N LEU A 76 -2.26 -25.88 22.74
CA LEU A 76 -2.67 -26.10 21.36
C LEU A 76 -2.57 -27.57 20.97
N SER A 77 -3.66 -28.12 20.45
CA SER A 77 -3.62 -29.44 19.82
C SER A 77 -3.16 -29.36 18.36
N VAL A 78 -2.76 -30.50 17.79
CA VAL A 78 -2.44 -30.63 16.36
C VAL A 78 -3.65 -30.26 15.49
N ALA A 79 -4.87 -30.57 15.94
CA ALA A 79 -6.09 -30.21 15.26
C ALA A 79 -6.31 -28.69 15.25
N ASP A 80 -6.04 -28.02 16.36
CA ASP A 80 -6.15 -26.56 16.47
C ASP A 80 -5.15 -25.86 15.56
N ALA A 81 -3.91 -26.34 15.50
CA ALA A 81 -2.91 -25.85 14.56
C ALA A 81 -3.35 -26.02 13.09
N GLY A 82 -3.99 -27.14 12.75
CA GLY A 82 -4.53 -27.35 11.41
C GLY A 82 -5.66 -26.36 11.07
N LEU A 83 -6.60 -26.15 11.98
CA LEU A 83 -7.71 -25.22 11.80
C LEU A 83 -7.23 -23.75 11.76
N LEU A 84 -6.29 -23.40 12.62
CA LEU A 84 -5.64 -22.08 12.63
C LEU A 84 -4.87 -21.82 11.33
N ALA A 85 -4.16 -22.82 10.79
CA ALA A 85 -3.53 -22.69 9.49
C ALA A 85 -4.56 -22.45 8.38
N MET A 86 -5.70 -23.16 8.41
CA MET A 86 -6.78 -22.95 7.45
C MET A 86 -7.41 -21.55 7.53
N SER A 87 -7.52 -20.97 8.73
CA SER A 87 -8.05 -19.61 8.93
C SER A 87 -7.13 -18.51 8.39
N CYS A 88 -5.85 -18.82 8.15
CA CYS A 88 -4.90 -17.89 7.55
C CYS A 88 -5.08 -17.69 6.04
N ARG A 89 -6.02 -18.40 5.39
CA ARG A 89 -6.24 -18.31 3.95
C ARG A 89 -6.96 -17.00 3.59
N VAL A 90 -6.37 -16.22 2.69
CA VAL A 90 -7.01 -15.04 2.07
C VAL A 90 -7.12 -15.23 0.54
N PRO A 91 -8.01 -14.49 -0.17
CA PRO A 91 -8.17 -14.63 -1.62
C PRO A 91 -6.88 -14.46 -2.42
N SER A 92 -5.95 -13.64 -1.92
CA SER A 92 -4.66 -13.33 -2.56
C SER A 92 -3.52 -14.31 -2.23
N GLY A 93 -3.73 -15.30 -1.34
CA GLY A 93 -2.70 -16.28 -0.99
C GLY A 93 -2.65 -16.65 0.49
N PRO A 94 -1.51 -17.14 1.01
CA PRO A 94 -1.39 -17.72 2.35
C PRO A 94 -1.35 -16.69 3.50
N GLY A 95 -1.91 -15.49 3.32
CA GLY A 95 -2.16 -14.49 4.37
C GLY A 95 -1.09 -14.40 5.47
N PRO A 96 -1.47 -14.48 6.76
CA PRO A 96 -0.51 -14.48 7.88
C PRO A 96 0.20 -15.83 8.12
N ALA A 97 -0.09 -16.89 7.35
CA ALA A 97 0.39 -18.25 7.64
C ALA A 97 1.93 -18.37 7.72
N PRO A 98 2.74 -17.76 6.83
CA PRO A 98 4.19 -17.86 6.92
C PRO A 98 4.75 -17.23 8.20
N ALA A 99 4.23 -16.05 8.56
CA ALA A 99 4.65 -15.33 9.76
C ALA A 99 4.21 -16.06 11.03
N LEU A 100 2.99 -16.62 11.04
CA LEU A 100 2.49 -17.41 12.15
C LEU A 100 3.29 -18.72 12.32
N LYS A 101 3.64 -19.39 11.22
CA LYS A 101 4.52 -20.56 11.25
C LYS A 101 5.87 -20.24 11.90
N THR A 102 6.45 -19.07 11.60
CA THR A 102 7.67 -18.62 12.25
C THR A 102 7.47 -18.44 13.75
N LEU A 103 6.40 -17.74 14.16
CA LEU A 103 6.11 -17.55 15.59
C LEU A 103 5.93 -18.87 16.34
N LEU A 104 5.17 -19.82 15.78
CA LEU A 104 4.98 -21.13 16.41
C LEU A 104 6.30 -21.89 16.56
N ARG A 105 7.23 -21.75 15.60
CA ARG A 105 8.57 -22.37 15.69
C ARG A 105 9.51 -21.68 16.67
N CYS A 106 9.36 -20.37 16.86
CA CYS A 106 10.15 -19.58 17.81
C CYS A 106 9.57 -19.62 19.23
N SER A 107 8.36 -20.13 19.41
CA SER A 107 7.75 -20.27 20.72
C SER A 107 8.37 -21.45 21.47
N PRO A 108 8.89 -21.26 22.70
CA PRO A 108 9.50 -22.33 23.47
C PRO A 108 8.47 -23.33 24.04
N VAL A 109 7.18 -22.97 24.04
CA VAL A 109 6.12 -23.77 24.65
C VAL A 109 5.29 -24.57 23.64
N VAL A 110 5.44 -24.28 22.34
CA VAL A 110 4.70 -25.00 21.29
C VAL A 110 5.43 -26.29 20.94
N SER A 111 4.71 -27.41 21.00
CA SER A 111 5.30 -28.71 20.64
C SER A 111 5.61 -28.82 19.13
N GLU A 112 6.61 -29.63 18.78
CA GLU A 112 6.95 -29.87 17.37
C GLU A 112 5.79 -30.49 16.58
N GLN A 113 4.97 -31.33 17.21
CA GLN A 113 3.80 -31.94 16.57
C GLN A 113 2.79 -30.88 16.12
N VAL A 114 2.58 -29.84 16.93
CA VAL A 114 1.71 -28.70 16.61
C VAL A 114 2.29 -27.90 15.45
N CYS A 115 3.61 -27.65 15.46
CA CYS A 115 4.31 -27.02 14.34
C CYS A 115 4.16 -27.81 13.03
N HIS A 116 4.27 -29.15 13.11
CA HIS A 116 4.05 -30.04 11.96
C HIS A 116 2.59 -30.03 11.50
N GLY A 117 1.62 -30.05 12.43
CA GLY A 117 0.19 -29.93 12.14
C GLY A 117 -0.13 -28.67 11.34
N PHE A 118 0.42 -27.53 11.78
CA PHE A 118 0.30 -26.26 11.08
C PHE A 118 0.93 -26.31 9.68
N ALA A 119 2.14 -26.86 9.57
CA ALA A 119 2.88 -26.90 8.31
C ALA A 119 2.30 -27.86 7.26
N ARG A 120 1.51 -28.87 7.67
CA ARG A 120 0.86 -29.82 6.75
C ARG A 120 -0.24 -29.17 5.90
N VAL A 121 -0.84 -28.09 6.39
CA VAL A 121 -1.89 -27.38 5.67
C VAL A 121 -1.27 -26.61 4.51
N ARG A 122 -1.39 -27.17 3.31
CA ARG A 122 -0.92 -26.53 2.07
C ARG A 122 -1.99 -25.61 1.51
N HIS A 123 -1.76 -24.30 1.59
CA HIS A 123 -2.49 -23.35 0.75
C HIS A 123 -2.06 -23.53 -0.71
N LYS A 124 -2.96 -23.99 -1.59
CA LYS A 124 -2.71 -23.95 -3.04
C LYS A 124 -2.39 -22.51 -3.41
N ARG A 125 -1.19 -22.25 -3.93
CA ARG A 125 -0.82 -20.95 -4.48
C ARG A 125 -1.73 -20.70 -5.68
N ASN A 126 -2.51 -19.62 -5.65
CA ASN A 126 -3.21 -19.14 -6.84
C ASN A 126 -2.17 -18.56 -7.79
N LEU A 127 -1.58 -19.42 -8.63
CA LEU A 127 -0.68 -19.00 -9.72
C LEU A 127 -1.44 -18.29 -10.83
N SER A 128 -2.78 -18.41 -10.88
CA SER A 128 -3.64 -17.72 -11.84
C SER A 128 -3.58 -16.19 -11.72
N ALA A 129 -3.23 -15.65 -10.56
CA ALA A 129 -3.08 -14.20 -10.36
C ALA A 129 -1.77 -13.63 -10.98
N ARG A 130 -0.91 -14.49 -11.54
CA ARG A 130 0.40 -14.12 -12.12
C ARG A 130 0.54 -14.59 -13.57
N GLN A 131 -0.57 -14.73 -14.28
CA GLN A 131 -0.49 -14.95 -15.72
C GLN A 131 -0.01 -13.65 -16.37
N PRO A 132 1.05 -13.69 -17.20
CA PRO A 132 1.43 -12.54 -18.01
C PRO A 132 0.28 -12.18 -18.94
N TYR A 133 0.14 -10.89 -19.24
CA TYR A 133 -0.88 -10.45 -20.19
C TYR A 133 -0.56 -11.03 -21.57
N SER A 134 -1.59 -11.48 -22.29
CA SER A 134 -1.44 -11.77 -23.71
C SER A 134 -1.01 -10.53 -24.49
N ALA A 135 -0.41 -10.71 -25.67
CA ALA A 135 0.02 -9.59 -26.51
C ALA A 135 -1.13 -8.62 -26.84
N ASP A 136 -2.35 -9.12 -27.02
CA ASP A 136 -3.54 -8.32 -27.31
C ASP A 136 -4.03 -7.53 -26.09
N GLU A 137 -4.04 -8.16 -24.91
CA GLU A 137 -4.34 -7.47 -23.65
C GLU A 137 -3.30 -6.38 -23.39
N PHE A 138 -2.03 -6.71 -23.58
CA PHE A 138 -0.94 -5.76 -23.39
C PHE A 138 -1.01 -4.59 -24.37
N ARG A 139 -1.39 -4.84 -25.63
CA ARG A 139 -1.65 -3.79 -26.63
C ARG A 139 -2.78 -2.87 -26.18
N ARG A 140 -3.92 -3.43 -25.73
CA ARG A 140 -5.07 -2.64 -25.23
C ARG A 140 -4.69 -1.79 -24.01
N ILE A 141 -3.96 -2.37 -23.07
CA ILE A 141 -3.46 -1.68 -21.87
C ILE A 141 -2.57 -0.49 -22.28
N ASN A 142 -1.63 -0.70 -23.20
CA ASN A 142 -0.75 0.37 -23.69
C ASN A 142 -1.52 1.50 -24.40
N VAL A 143 -2.54 1.17 -25.19
CA VAL A 143 -3.39 2.19 -25.85
C VAL A 143 -4.07 3.08 -24.81
N VAL A 144 -4.67 2.48 -23.78
CA VAL A 144 -5.33 3.22 -22.70
C VAL A 144 -4.31 4.04 -21.90
N ALA A 145 -3.17 3.45 -21.54
CA ALA A 145 -2.11 4.14 -20.80
C ALA A 145 -1.55 5.35 -21.57
N ARG A 146 -1.32 5.21 -22.89
CA ARG A 146 -0.92 6.34 -23.77
C ARG A 146 -1.98 7.43 -23.78
N ALA A 147 -3.26 7.08 -23.84
CA ALA A 147 -4.35 8.06 -23.81
C ALA A 147 -4.39 8.82 -22.47
N ILE A 148 -4.22 8.13 -21.34
CA ILE A 148 -4.13 8.73 -20.00
C ILE A 148 -2.95 9.71 -19.95
N VAL A 149 -1.75 9.28 -20.35
CA VAL A 149 -0.54 10.10 -20.34
C VAL A 149 -0.68 11.33 -21.24
N ARG A 150 -1.26 11.18 -22.44
CA ARG A 150 -1.51 12.32 -23.35
C ARG A 150 -2.47 13.34 -22.73
N ARG A 151 -3.57 12.89 -22.13
CA ARG A 151 -4.55 13.76 -21.45
C ARG A 151 -3.90 14.47 -20.26
N ALA A 152 -3.12 13.74 -19.45
CA ALA A 152 -2.37 14.30 -18.33
C ALA A 152 -1.40 15.39 -18.80
N ARG A 153 -0.61 15.12 -19.85
CA ARG A 153 0.32 16.10 -20.45
C ARG A 153 -0.40 17.36 -20.88
N SER A 154 -1.50 17.24 -21.62
CA SER A 154 -2.27 18.40 -22.10
C SER A 154 -2.84 19.21 -20.92
N ARG A 155 -3.39 18.53 -19.91
CA ARG A 155 -3.89 19.20 -18.70
C ARG A 155 -2.76 19.95 -17.98
N LEU A 156 -1.65 19.28 -17.68
CA LEU A 156 -0.54 19.87 -16.95
C LEU A 156 0.02 21.09 -17.69
N ARG A 157 0.27 20.96 -18.99
CA ARG A 157 0.75 22.08 -19.81
C ARG A 157 -0.19 23.28 -19.74
N MET A 158 -1.48 23.06 -20.00
CA MET A 158 -2.49 24.12 -19.98
C MET A 158 -2.53 24.88 -18.64
N HIS A 159 -2.46 24.17 -17.52
CA HIS A 159 -2.57 24.81 -16.20
C HIS A 159 -1.25 25.42 -15.72
N TRP A 160 -0.10 24.86 -16.09
CA TRP A 160 1.20 25.50 -15.86
C TRP A 160 1.41 26.74 -16.74
N GLU A 161 0.94 26.71 -17.98
CA GLU A 161 0.87 27.90 -18.85
C GLU A 161 -0.03 28.96 -18.19
N MET A 162 -1.21 28.60 -17.67
CA MET A 162 -2.08 29.54 -16.93
C MET A 162 -1.39 30.18 -15.71
N VAL A 163 -0.61 29.42 -14.93
CA VAL A 163 0.17 29.96 -13.81
C VAL A 163 1.24 30.93 -14.29
N ALA A 164 1.95 30.59 -15.37
CA ALA A 164 2.95 31.49 -15.97
C ALA A 164 2.32 32.78 -16.50
N ASP A 165 1.15 32.68 -17.14
CA ASP A 165 0.37 33.81 -17.65
C ASP A 165 -0.09 34.74 -16.52
N PHE A 166 -0.52 34.17 -15.38
CA PHE A 166 -0.87 34.93 -14.17
C PHE A 166 0.31 35.68 -13.59
N ARG A 167 1.46 35.01 -13.44
CA ARG A 167 2.70 35.65 -12.96
C ARG A 167 3.19 36.74 -13.92
N GLY A 168 2.93 36.59 -15.21
CA GLY A 168 3.25 37.58 -16.25
C GLY A 168 2.23 38.71 -16.39
N GLY A 169 1.26 38.83 -15.49
CA GLY A 169 0.28 39.93 -15.50
C GLY A 169 -0.79 39.83 -16.59
N ARG A 170 -0.89 38.71 -17.32
CA ARG A 170 -1.88 38.58 -18.42
C ARG A 170 -3.33 38.61 -17.94
N PHE A 171 -3.58 38.43 -16.65
CA PHE A 171 -4.91 38.49 -16.05
C PHE A 171 -5.19 39.82 -15.32
N ASP A 172 -4.25 40.77 -15.31
CA ASP A 172 -4.39 42.01 -14.51
C ASP A 172 -5.51 42.91 -15.00
N HIS A 173 -5.80 42.86 -16.30
CA HIS A 173 -6.90 43.57 -16.94
C HIS A 173 -8.28 43.00 -16.57
N LEU A 174 -8.35 41.78 -16.03
CA LEU A 174 -9.62 41.15 -15.67
C LEU A 174 -10.05 41.56 -14.25
N PRO A 175 -11.36 41.66 -13.96
CA PRO A 175 -11.84 41.86 -12.61
C PRO A 175 -11.34 40.77 -11.64
N THR A 176 -11.12 41.10 -10.37
CA THR A 176 -10.71 40.12 -9.33
C THR A 176 -11.72 38.99 -9.15
N ALA A 177 -13.00 39.23 -9.46
CA ALA A 177 -14.05 38.22 -9.42
C ALA A 177 -14.13 37.34 -10.68
N ASP A 178 -13.29 37.60 -11.69
CA ASP A 178 -13.28 36.83 -12.93
C ASP A 178 -12.93 35.34 -12.65
N PRO A 179 -13.71 34.38 -13.18
CA PRO A 179 -13.49 32.95 -12.96
C PRO A 179 -12.08 32.47 -13.36
N ARG A 180 -11.52 33.01 -14.45
CA ARG A 180 -10.21 32.61 -14.96
C ARG A 180 -9.10 33.20 -14.12
N ARG A 181 -9.21 34.49 -13.74
CA ARG A 181 -8.26 35.14 -12.82
C ARG A 181 -8.25 34.44 -11.45
N SER A 182 -9.43 34.14 -10.90
CA SER A 182 -9.56 33.44 -9.61
C SER A 182 -8.96 32.03 -9.64
N LEU A 183 -9.13 31.29 -10.74
CA LEU A 183 -8.53 29.97 -10.91
C LEU A 183 -7.00 30.09 -10.99
N ALA A 184 -6.49 31.01 -11.81
CA ALA A 184 -5.05 31.19 -11.99
C ALA A 184 -4.34 31.64 -10.70
N GLU A 185 -4.98 32.52 -9.92
CA GLU A 185 -4.50 32.96 -8.60
C GLU A 185 -4.36 31.80 -7.62
N VAL A 186 -5.38 30.94 -7.52
CA VAL A 186 -5.35 29.78 -6.62
C VAL A 186 -4.33 28.74 -7.08
N LEU A 187 -4.20 28.53 -8.40
CA LEU A 187 -3.19 27.63 -8.94
C LEU A 187 -1.77 28.14 -8.69
N ASP A 188 -1.52 29.44 -8.84
CA ASP A 188 -0.24 30.04 -8.47
C ASP A 188 0.08 29.83 -6.99
N HIS A 189 -0.89 30.06 -6.11
CA HIS A 189 -0.71 29.83 -4.68
C HIS A 189 -0.40 28.35 -4.38
N CYS A 190 -1.16 27.41 -4.95
CA CYS A 190 -0.91 25.98 -4.83
C CYS A 190 0.50 25.58 -5.35
N ALA A 191 0.97 26.22 -6.43
CA ALA A 191 2.29 25.96 -6.99
C ALA A 191 3.44 26.45 -6.09
N ARG A 192 3.21 27.48 -5.27
CA ARG A 192 4.22 28.04 -4.36
C ARG A 192 4.22 27.36 -3.00
N GLU A 193 3.04 27.18 -2.42
CA GLU A 193 2.89 26.75 -1.02
C GLU A 193 2.51 25.28 -0.86
N GLY A 194 2.13 24.60 -1.96
CA GLY A 194 1.65 23.21 -1.92
C GLY A 194 0.28 23.04 -1.23
N ASP A 195 -0.39 24.13 -0.84
CA ASP A 195 -1.68 24.14 -0.16
C ASP A 195 -2.60 25.20 -0.78
N PHE A 196 -3.85 25.25 -0.33
CA PHE A 196 -4.82 26.27 -0.72
C PHE A 196 -4.64 27.56 0.08
N PRO A 197 -4.98 28.73 -0.51
CA PRO A 197 -4.97 29.96 0.25
C PRO A 197 -5.99 29.89 1.40
N ARG A 198 -5.54 30.31 2.59
CA ARG A 198 -6.31 30.31 3.83
C ARG A 198 -6.49 31.72 4.37
N THR A 199 -7.59 31.92 5.09
CA THR A 199 -7.84 33.12 5.91
C THR A 199 -6.97 33.09 7.16
N ALA A 200 -6.88 34.21 7.88
CA ALA A 200 -6.18 34.28 9.17
C ALA A 200 -6.67 33.25 10.21
N SER A 201 -7.95 32.86 10.14
CA SER A 201 -8.55 31.81 10.97
C SER A 201 -8.26 30.38 10.51
N GLY A 202 -7.46 30.18 9.46
CA GLY A 202 -7.15 28.87 8.89
C GLY A 202 -8.22 28.28 7.96
N ALA A 203 -9.36 28.96 7.77
CA ALA A 203 -10.39 28.53 6.83
C ALA A 203 -9.96 28.75 5.38
N ARG A 204 -10.51 27.99 4.42
CA ARG A 204 -10.20 28.21 2.99
C ARG A 204 -10.70 29.58 2.54
N ALA A 205 -9.83 30.33 1.87
CA ALA A 205 -10.17 31.63 1.31
C ALA A 205 -11.31 31.54 0.28
N TYR A 206 -12.09 32.62 0.15
CA TYR A 206 -13.24 32.66 -0.76
C TYR A 206 -12.85 32.45 -2.24
N VAL A 207 -11.66 32.92 -2.62
CA VAL A 207 -11.08 32.71 -3.95
C VAL A 207 -10.94 31.22 -4.28
N THR A 208 -10.64 30.36 -3.30
CA THR A 208 -10.59 28.90 -3.47
C THR A 208 -11.94 28.32 -3.88
N ARG A 209 -13.05 28.81 -3.31
CA ARG A 209 -14.39 28.34 -3.69
C ARG A 209 -14.75 28.75 -5.11
N ARG A 210 -14.39 29.97 -5.52
CA ARG A 210 -14.58 30.43 -6.90
C ARG A 210 -13.75 29.59 -7.87
N ALA A 211 -12.48 29.36 -7.57
CA ALA A 211 -11.60 28.54 -8.40
C ALA A 211 -12.12 27.11 -8.59
N VAL A 212 -12.62 26.46 -7.53
CA VAL A 212 -13.25 25.13 -7.65
C VAL A 212 -14.46 25.17 -8.60
N ARG A 213 -15.29 26.21 -8.51
CA ARG A 213 -16.42 26.39 -9.43
C ARG A 213 -15.95 26.64 -10.87
N SER A 214 -14.92 27.46 -11.07
CA SER A 214 -14.31 27.70 -12.38
C SER A 214 -13.74 26.42 -13.00
N ALA A 215 -13.20 25.53 -12.16
CA ALA A 215 -12.70 24.22 -12.57
C ALA A 215 -13.80 23.16 -12.73
N GLY A 216 -15.09 23.54 -12.80
CA GLY A 216 -16.20 22.60 -12.97
C GLY A 216 -16.43 21.67 -11.77
N GLY A 217 -16.02 22.09 -10.57
CA GLY A 217 -16.09 21.27 -9.35
C GLY A 217 -14.96 20.25 -9.22
N CYS A 218 -13.99 20.25 -10.14
CA CYS A 218 -12.83 19.36 -10.05
C CYS A 218 -11.89 19.72 -8.90
N ARG A 219 -11.13 18.71 -8.45
CA ARG A 219 -10.02 18.93 -7.50
C ARG A 219 -8.93 19.76 -8.20
N LEU A 220 -8.45 20.81 -7.54
CA LEU A 220 -7.50 21.77 -8.13
C LEU A 220 -6.04 21.27 -8.12
N LEU A 221 -5.59 20.58 -7.05
CA LEU A 221 -4.21 20.07 -6.97
C LEU A 221 -3.81 19.15 -8.15
N PRO A 222 -4.68 18.21 -8.60
CA PRO A 222 -4.44 17.42 -9.81
C PRO A 222 -4.28 18.21 -11.12
N LEU A 223 -4.66 19.49 -11.16
CA LEU A 223 -4.47 20.33 -12.35
C LEU A 223 -2.98 20.64 -12.57
N LEU A 224 -2.18 20.70 -11.50
CA LEU A 224 -0.74 21.00 -11.54
C LEU A 224 0.15 19.78 -11.35
N HIS A 225 -0.40 18.66 -10.85
CA HIS A 225 0.36 17.48 -10.49
C HIS A 225 -0.14 16.22 -11.19
N VAL A 226 0.77 15.28 -11.37
CA VAL A 226 0.46 13.92 -11.82
C VAL A 226 -0.34 13.22 -10.73
N THR A 227 -1.43 12.56 -11.11
CA THR A 227 -2.25 11.76 -10.20
C THR A 227 -1.69 10.34 -10.06
N PRO A 228 -2.05 9.58 -9.00
CA PRO A 228 -1.62 8.18 -8.87
C PRO A 228 -1.97 7.30 -10.07
N GLY A 229 -3.15 7.50 -10.67
CA GLY A 229 -3.56 6.75 -11.87
C GLY A 229 -2.72 7.08 -13.11
N GLU A 230 -2.24 8.32 -13.23
CA GLU A 230 -1.36 8.73 -14.31
C GLU A 230 0.07 8.25 -14.09
N ALA A 231 0.56 8.31 -12.86
CA ALA A 231 1.86 7.72 -12.49
C ALA A 231 1.89 6.21 -12.77
N TRP A 232 0.79 5.52 -12.46
CA TRP A 232 0.62 4.12 -12.84
C TRP A 232 0.67 3.93 -14.36
N ALA A 233 -0.05 4.75 -15.13
CA ALA A 233 -0.03 4.67 -16.60
C ALA A 233 1.37 4.90 -17.18
N PHE A 234 2.15 5.84 -16.63
CA PHE A 234 3.56 6.00 -16.98
C PHE A 234 4.38 4.75 -16.67
N GLY A 235 4.20 4.16 -15.48
CA GLY A 235 4.87 2.93 -15.09
C GLY A 235 4.56 1.75 -16.01
N VAL A 236 3.31 1.62 -16.46
CA VAL A 236 2.89 0.60 -17.44
C VAL A 236 3.59 0.78 -18.78
N LEU A 237 3.66 2.01 -19.29
CA LEU A 237 4.36 2.29 -20.55
C LEU A 237 5.87 2.02 -20.42
N LEU A 238 6.46 2.39 -19.29
CA LEU A 238 7.87 2.10 -19.01
C LEU A 238 8.13 0.60 -18.99
N ALA A 239 7.30 -0.18 -18.27
CA ALA A 239 7.40 -1.63 -18.23
C ALA A 239 7.26 -2.27 -19.62
N GLY A 240 6.42 -1.69 -20.48
CA GLY A 240 6.28 -2.13 -21.88
C GLY A 240 7.49 -1.83 -22.75
N LEU A 241 8.13 -0.67 -22.58
CA LEU A 241 9.36 -0.33 -23.29
C LEU A 241 10.54 -1.20 -22.84
N THR A 242 10.58 -1.61 -21.57
CA THR A 242 11.69 -2.38 -21.00
C THR A 242 11.47 -3.90 -21.07
N GLY A 243 10.40 -4.38 -21.69
CA GLY A 243 10.12 -5.82 -21.82
C GLY A 243 9.81 -6.54 -20.51
N LEU A 244 9.52 -5.81 -19.43
CA LEU A 244 9.26 -6.39 -18.08
C LEU A 244 7.90 -7.12 -17.98
N ASN A 245 7.19 -7.26 -19.11
CA ASN A 245 5.88 -7.87 -19.20
C ASN A 245 5.75 -8.84 -20.39
N LEU A 246 6.87 -9.19 -21.05
CA LEU A 246 6.87 -10.13 -22.17
C LEU A 246 7.02 -11.55 -21.64
N ASP A 247 6.15 -12.44 -22.14
CA ASP A 247 6.30 -13.88 -22.02
C ASP A 247 7.70 -14.28 -22.58
N PRO A 248 8.43 -15.22 -21.96
CA PRO A 248 9.77 -15.61 -22.40
C PRO A 248 9.82 -16.31 -23.78
N TRP A 249 8.70 -16.37 -24.52
CA TRP A 249 8.56 -17.04 -25.82
C TRP A 249 8.35 -16.10 -27.01
N ILE A 250 8.45 -14.78 -26.81
CA ILE A 250 8.34 -13.81 -27.91
C ILE A 250 9.73 -13.28 -28.25
N ASP A 251 10.26 -13.70 -29.40
CA ASP A 251 11.53 -13.21 -29.95
C ASP A 251 11.53 -11.70 -30.16
N PRO A 252 12.64 -10.99 -29.87
CA PRO A 252 12.73 -9.54 -29.96
C PRO A 252 13.00 -9.08 -31.40
N VAL A 253 12.12 -9.39 -32.35
CA VAL A 253 12.22 -8.87 -33.73
C VAL A 253 10.85 -8.60 -34.31
N GLU A 254 10.08 -7.67 -33.73
CA GLU A 254 9.03 -6.93 -34.46
C GLU A 254 8.45 -5.81 -33.58
N VAL A 255 9.30 -4.85 -33.20
CA VAL A 255 8.82 -3.52 -32.78
C VAL A 255 9.52 -2.49 -33.64
N VAL A 256 9.18 -2.49 -34.93
CA VAL A 256 9.45 -1.37 -35.83
C VAL A 256 8.12 -0.71 -36.15
N TRP A 257 7.98 0.50 -35.61
CA TRP A 257 7.11 1.62 -35.99
C TRP A 257 5.99 1.34 -37.02
N GLY A 258 4.75 1.38 -36.52
CA GLY A 258 3.51 1.61 -37.25
C GLY A 258 2.49 2.32 -36.36
#